data_AF-A0A2S9ALP6-F1
#
_entry.id   AF-A0A2S9ALP6-F1
#
_cell.length_a   1.000
_cell.length_b   1.000
_cell.length_c   1.000
_cell.angle_alpha   90.00
_cell.angle_beta   90.00
_cell.angle_gamma   90.00
#
_symmetry.space_group_name_H-M   'P 1'
#
loop_
_entity.id
_entity.type
_entity.pdbx_description
1 polymer ?
#
loop_
_entity_poly.entity_id
_entity_poly.type
_entity_poly.pdbx_seq_one_letter_code
_entity_poly.pdbx_strand_id
1 'polypeptide(L)'
;MSVRPEQVNALAAQIRSGSQGIRSELDRLESEVGKLRASWDGAAQQAYDQAQAKWNRSLSEMQQLLTQIAGKTEEISGQYVQTDKSAAGRFGA
;
A
#
# COMPACT_ATOMS: atom_id res chain seq x y z
N MET A 1 -11.92 -18.30 13.25
CA MET A 1 -11.15 -17.06 13.50
C MET A 1 -11.64 -16.03 12.49
N SER A 2 -12.58 -15.15 12.88
CA SER A 2 -13.12 -14.16 11.92
C SER A 2 -12.20 -12.94 11.89
N VAL A 3 -11.67 -12.63 10.71
CA VAL A 3 -10.91 -11.41 10.48
C VAL A 3 -11.89 -10.25 10.47
N ARG A 4 -11.66 -9.30 11.36
CA ARG A 4 -12.49 -8.11 11.55
C ARG A 4 -12.20 -7.08 10.46
N PRO A 5 -13.18 -6.70 9.60
CA PRO A 5 -12.95 -5.72 8.53
C PRO A 5 -12.32 -4.41 9.01
N GLU A 6 -12.69 -3.96 10.20
CA GLU A 6 -12.16 -2.75 10.83
C GLU A 6 -10.65 -2.85 11.15
N GLN A 7 -10.16 -4.03 11.55
CA GLN A 7 -8.74 -4.25 11.83
C GLN A 7 -7.91 -4.24 10.55
N VAL A 8 -8.43 -4.84 9.47
CA VAL A 8 -7.78 -4.85 8.16
C VAL A 8 -7.69 -3.43 7.59
N ASN A 9 -8.78 -2.65 7.71
CA ASN A 9 -8.81 -1.26 7.28
C ASN A 9 -7.80 -0.39 8.05
N ALA A 10 -7.70 -0.56 9.37
CA ALA A 10 -6.73 0.15 10.19
C ALA A 10 -5.28 -0.16 9.79
N LEU A 11 -4.95 -1.44 9.60
CA LEU A 11 -3.62 -1.85 9.14
C LEU A 11 -3.30 -1.32 7.74
N ALA A 12 -4.26 -1.39 6.81
CA ALA A 12 -4.10 -0.85 5.47
C ALA A 12 -3.88 0.67 5.47
N ALA A 13 -4.53 1.41 6.38
CA ALA A 13 -4.29 2.84 6.57
C ALA A 13 -2.87 3.13 7.09
N GLN A 14 -2.38 2.36 8.06
CA GLN A 14 -1.02 2.48 8.58
C GLN A 14 0.04 2.21 7.50
N ILE A 15 -0.14 1.13 6.71
CA ILE A 15 0.78 0.80 5.61
C ILE A 15 0.75 1.89 4.54
N ARG A 16 -0.42 2.45 4.20
CA ARG A 16 -0.52 3.58 3.26
C ARG A 16 0.23 4.81 3.76
N SER A 17 0.08 5.16 5.04
CA SER A 17 0.81 6.28 5.64
C SER A 17 2.32 6.05 5.63
N GLY A 18 2.77 4.84 5.98
CA GLY A 18 4.18 4.45 5.88
C GLY A 18 4.70 4.54 4.43
N SER A 19 3.91 4.08 3.45
CA SER A 19 4.25 4.20 2.02
C SER A 19 4.49 5.63 1.59
N GLN A 20 3.63 6.55 2.04
CA GLN A 20 3.73 7.97 1.71
C GLN A 20 4.97 8.58 2.35
N GLY A 21 5.29 8.22 3.59
CA GLY A 21 6.53 8.62 4.25
C GLY A 21 7.77 8.15 3.49
N ILE A 22 7.80 6.88 3.09
CA ILE A 22 8.90 6.32 2.28
C ILE A 22 9.02 7.09 0.95
N ARG A 23 7.90 7.38 0.28
CA ARG A 23 7.89 8.16 -0.96
C ARG A 23 8.53 9.53 -0.76
N SER A 24 8.13 10.26 0.28
CA SER A 24 8.68 11.59 0.57
C SER A 24 10.19 11.57 0.85
N GLU A 25 10.69 10.56 1.58
CA GLU A 25 12.13 10.46 1.81
C GLU A 25 12.91 10.08 0.54
N LEU A 26 12.32 9.28 -0.34
CA LEU A 26 12.91 8.98 -1.65
C LEU A 26 12.92 10.21 -2.57
N ASP A 27 11.86 11.01 -2.58
CA ASP A 27 11.81 12.26 -3.35
C ASP A 27 12.89 13.24 -2.83
N ARG A 28 13.09 13.29 -1.51
CA ARG A 28 14.18 14.06 -0.89
C ARG A 28 15.55 13.53 -1.30
N LEU A 29 15.75 12.21 -1.23
CA LEU A 29 16.99 11.57 -1.67
C LEU A 29 17.29 11.90 -3.14
N GLU A 30 16.28 11.82 -4.02
CA GLU A 30 16.43 12.10 -5.44
C GLU A 30 16.83 13.55 -5.72
N SER A 31 16.29 14.50 -4.96
CA SER A 31 16.71 15.91 -5.01
C SER A 31 18.17 16.11 -4.62
N GLU A 32 18.62 15.48 -3.53
CA GLU A 32 20.03 15.57 -3.10
C GLU A 32 20.97 14.87 -4.08
N VAL A 33 20.56 13.71 -4.60
CA VAL A 33 21.33 12.99 -5.64
C VAL A 33 21.42 13.81 -6.91
N GLY A 34 20.35 14.49 -7.34
CA GLY A 34 20.37 15.35 -8.52
C GLY A 34 21.47 16.42 -8.47
N LYS A 35 21.81 16.94 -7.30
CA LYS A 35 22.90 17.93 -7.10
C LYS A 35 24.29 17.30 -7.23
N LEU A 36 24.45 16.04 -6.85
CA LEU A 36 25.73 15.33 -6.79
C LEU A 36 25.97 14.43 -8.01
N ARG A 37 24.92 14.11 -8.77
CA ARG A 37 24.96 13.10 -9.83
C ARG A 37 25.96 13.44 -10.95
N ALA A 38 26.18 14.72 -11.20
CA ALA A 38 27.16 15.19 -12.18
C ALA A 38 28.62 14.90 -11.76
N SER A 39 28.90 14.71 -10.47
CA SER A 39 30.25 14.37 -9.97
C SER A 39 30.47 12.87 -9.81
N TRP A 40 29.43 12.05 -9.98
CA TRP A 40 29.53 10.60 -9.91
C TRP A 40 30.09 10.02 -11.20
N ASP A 41 30.92 8.98 -11.07
CA ASP A 41 31.30 8.17 -12.21
C ASP A 41 30.09 7.39 -12.79
N GLY A 42 30.27 6.82 -13.99
CA GLY A 42 29.19 6.12 -14.69
C GLY A 42 28.68 4.88 -13.96
N ALA A 43 29.50 4.22 -13.14
CA ALA A 43 29.09 3.02 -12.40
C ALA A 43 28.19 3.40 -11.22
N ALA A 44 28.51 4.48 -10.50
CA ALA A 44 27.68 5.02 -9.43
C ALA A 44 26.32 5.50 -9.96
N GLN A 45 26.28 6.15 -11.13
CA GLN A 45 25.02 6.53 -11.78
C GLN A 45 24.15 5.31 -12.11
N GLN A 46 24.74 4.26 -12.71
CA GLN A 46 24.02 3.02 -13.00
C GLN A 46 23.50 2.31 -11.74
N ALA A 47 24.32 2.25 -10.69
CA ALA A 47 23.92 1.62 -9.43
C ALA A 47 22.73 2.35 -8.80
N TYR A 48 22.73 3.69 -8.85
CA TYR A 48 21.60 4.49 -8.41
C TYR A 48 20.36 4.27 -9.27
N ASP A 49 20.47 4.23 -10.60
CA ASP A 49 19.32 3.99 -11.48
C ASP A 49 18.66 2.63 -11.22
N GLN A 50 19.47 1.60 -10.96
CA GLN A 50 18.98 0.28 -10.58
C GLN A 50 18.27 0.31 -9.21
N ALA A 51 18.85 1.01 -8.24
CA ALA A 51 18.21 1.19 -6.94
C ALA A 51 16.88 1.93 -7.09
N GLN A 52 16.85 2.98 -7.92
CA GLN A 52 15.68 3.79 -8.20
C GLN A 52 14.54 2.99 -8.80
N ALA A 53 14.84 2.21 -9.84
CA ALA A 53 13.88 1.30 -10.44
C ALA A 53 13.34 0.29 -9.41
N LYS A 54 14.21 -0.24 -8.53
CA LYS A 54 13.83 -1.23 -7.53
C LYS A 54 12.85 -0.67 -6.49
N TRP A 55 13.15 0.45 -5.86
CA TRP A 55 12.24 1.00 -4.84
C TRP A 55 10.92 1.49 -5.45
N ASN A 56 10.95 2.06 -6.66
CA ASN A 56 9.75 2.50 -7.36
C ASN A 56 8.82 1.33 -7.64
N ARG A 57 9.38 0.20 -8.06
CA ARG A 57 8.64 -1.05 -8.24
C ARG A 57 8.05 -1.55 -6.93
N SER A 58 8.85 -1.65 -5.86
CA SER A 58 8.36 -2.11 -4.55
C SER A 58 7.22 -1.26 -4.01
N LEU A 59 7.29 0.07 -4.16
CA LEU A 59 6.21 0.96 -3.74
C LEU A 59 4.93 0.78 -4.56
N SER A 60 5.08 0.58 -5.88
CA SER A 60 3.94 0.31 -6.76
C SER A 60 3.26 -1.02 -6.39
N GLU A 61 4.03 -2.07 -6.16
CA GLU A 61 3.53 -3.38 -5.73
C GLU A 61 2.80 -3.28 -4.38
N MET A 62 3.33 -2.49 -3.43
CA MET A 62 2.67 -2.27 -2.14
C MET A 62 1.33 -1.53 -2.31
N GLN A 63 1.28 -0.50 -3.16
CA GLN A 63 0.05 0.22 -3.47
C GLN A 63 -1.01 -0.73 -4.07
N GLN A 64 -0.61 -1.58 -5.02
CA GLN A 64 -1.50 -2.56 -5.66
C GLN A 64 -2.04 -3.57 -4.65
N LEU A 65 -1.19 -4.07 -3.75
CA LEU A 65 -1.61 -4.99 -2.70
C LEU A 65 -2.62 -4.34 -1.75
N LEU A 66 -2.40 -3.09 -1.36
CA LEU A 66 -3.33 -2.34 -0.51
C LEU A 66 -4.70 -2.15 -1.17
N THR A 67 -4.73 -1.87 -2.47
CA THR A 67 -5.99 -1.79 -3.23
C THR A 67 -6.72 -3.14 -3.25
N GLN A 68 -5.99 -4.25 -3.43
CA GLN A 68 -6.58 -5.59 -3.39
C GLN A 68 -7.14 -5.94 -2.01
N ILE A 69 -6.40 -5.61 -0.94
CA ILE A 69 -6.84 -5.83 0.44
C ILE A 69 -8.12 -5.02 0.73
N ALA A 70 -8.17 -3.75 0.30
CA ALA A 70 -9.35 -2.90 0.48
C ALA A 70 -10.58 -3.50 -0.21
N GLY A 71 -10.47 -3.89 -1.49
CA GLY A 71 -11.57 -4.51 -2.24
C GLY A 71 -12.09 -5.79 -1.58
N LYS A 72 -11.18 -6.69 -1.17
CA LYS A 72 -11.58 -7.92 -0.45
C LYS A 72 -12.25 -7.64 0.89
N THR A 73 -11.81 -6.59 1.59
CA THR A 73 -12.41 -6.19 2.88
C THR A 73 -13.82 -5.64 2.71
N GLU A 74 -14.06 -4.88 1.65
CA GLU A 74 -15.40 -4.40 1.26
C GLU A 74 -16.33 -5.56 0.88
N GLU A 75 -15.84 -6.53 0.11
CA GLU A 75 -16.60 -7.76 -0.21
C GLU A 75 -17.03 -8.52 1.05
N ILE A 76 -16.10 -8.70 2.00
CA ILE A 76 -16.38 -9.38 3.29
C ILE A 76 -17.43 -8.59 4.09
N SER A 77 -17.28 -7.27 4.19
CA SER A 77 -18.24 -6.40 4.88
C SER A 77 -19.65 -6.51 4.27
N GLY A 78 -19.75 -6.47 2.94
CA GLY A 78 -21.02 -6.61 2.22
C GLY A 78 -21.68 -7.97 2.46
N GLN A 79 -20.91 -9.05 2.41
CA GLN A 79 -21.41 -10.40 2.71
C GLN A 79 -21.90 -10.53 4.16
N TYR A 80 -21.20 -9.91 5.11
CA TYR A 80 -21.61 -9.88 6.52
C TYR A 80 -22.98 -9.19 6.69
N VAL A 81 -23.15 -8.00 6.13
CA VAL A 81 -24.41 -7.24 6.21
C VAL A 81 -25.56 -7.99 5.53
N GLN A 82 -25.32 -8.63 4.39
CA GLN A 82 -26.34 -9.40 3.68
C GLN A 82 -26.74 -10.67 4.43
N THR A 83 -25.78 -11.35 5.04
CA THR A 83 -26.03 -12.55 5.85
C THR A 83 -26.81 -12.19 7.11
N ASP A 84 -26.44 -11.10 7.79
CA ASP A 84 -27.12 -10.62 8.99
C ASP A 84 -28.57 -10.20 8.71
N LYS A 85 -28.81 -9.43 7.63
CA LYS A 85 -30.17 -9.10 7.16
C LYS A 85 -31.01 -10.34 6.83
N SER A 86 -30.40 -11.34 6.19
CA SER A 86 -31.10 -12.59 5.83
C SER A 86 -31.44 -13.42 7.08
N ALA A 87 -30.58 -13.42 8.09
CA ALA A 87 -30.84 -14.06 9.37
C ALA A 87 -31.94 -13.33 10.15
N ALA A 88 -31.87 -11.99 10.24
CA ALA A 88 -32.89 -11.17 10.89
C ALA A 88 -34.27 -11.35 10.26
N GLY A 89 -34.36 -11.45 8.93
CA GLY A 89 -35.62 -11.75 8.23
C GLY A 89 -36.20 -13.14 8.52
N ARG A 90 -35.38 -14.10 8.97
CA ARG A 90 -35.82 -15.45 9.36
C ARG A 90 -36.25 -15.56 10.82
N PHE A 91 -35.72 -14.69 11.70
CA PHE A 91 -36.12 -14.64 13.11
C PHE A 91 -37.27 -13.67 13.38
N GLY A 92 -37.62 -12.82 12.41
CA GLY A 92 -38.79 -11.93 12.45
C GLY A 92 -40.07 -12.52 11.82
N ALA A 93 -40.07 -13.80 11.44
CA ALA A 93 -41.21 -14.53 10.87
C ALA A 93 -41.65 -15.67 11.79
#